data_AF-A0A520HK48-F1
#
_entry.id   AF-A0A520HK48-F1
#
_cell.length_a   1.000
_cell.length_b   1.000
_cell.length_c   1.000
_cell.angle_alpha   90.00
_cell.angle_beta   90.00
_cell.angle_gamma   90.00
#
_symmetry.space_group_name_H-M   'P 1'
#
loop_
_entity.id
_entity.type
_entity.pdbx_description
1 polymer ?
#
loop_
_entity_poly.entity_id
_entity_poly.type
_entity_poly.pdbx_seq_one_letter_code
_entity_poly.pdbx_strand_id
1 'polypeptide(L)'
;MRARFDLLLVLLTAAGVMLAGLIAPKHNWDMVAYVAAAYAADGHAGPDLLRRTYQDVGGAVDTDSYRDLTAGPYRATVARDPVALEQQLPFYTIRVVYIAAVRVVGRATGSYTRAAHGVTAVFAFLAVLAMGAILMRAGVPALVLPFLVSPVGILYLARIVTPDSMACFASLLLVLALFRPGWAAYALVVLLPAIRSDYLIFSGLAAGLLFLRHDRTRATVALLAAGVVYLALGRASGNYGYLNLLNFTLFGQQPYPARLPISTDPFAYLAAIATHTNYLVSDGIFLLYVIAVTLLWRWREALGDPHVALLLALPTAFATVHFALFPSYDKRFLVSSFFLVTAGILRAAKR
;
A
#
# COMPACT_ATOMS: atom_id res chain seq x y z
N MET A 1 21.71 -17.38 22.49
CA MET A 1 21.14 -18.38 21.56
C MET A 1 19.81 -17.93 20.96
N ARG A 2 18.81 -17.57 21.78
CA ARG A 2 17.48 -17.10 21.34
C ARG A 2 17.48 -15.95 20.31
N ALA A 3 18.24 -14.87 20.54
CA ALA A 3 18.28 -13.75 19.60
C ALA A 3 18.84 -14.10 18.21
N ARG A 4 19.79 -15.04 18.14
CA ARG A 4 20.32 -15.53 16.85
C ARG A 4 19.29 -16.39 16.12
N PHE A 5 18.55 -17.21 16.87
CA PHE A 5 17.45 -18.01 16.33
C PHE A 5 16.31 -17.13 15.78
N ASP A 6 15.88 -16.13 16.55
CA ASP A 6 14.83 -15.18 16.12
C ASP A 6 15.24 -14.44 14.84
N LEU A 7 16.48 -13.95 14.77
CA LEU A 7 17.01 -13.28 13.58
C LEU A 7 17.05 -14.21 12.36
N LEU A 8 17.55 -15.43 12.53
CA LEU A 8 17.60 -16.42 11.45
C LEU A 8 16.20 -16.72 10.91
N LEU A 9 15.22 -16.91 11.80
CA LEU A 9 13.85 -17.17 11.40
C LEU A 9 13.23 -16.00 10.62
N VAL A 10 13.47 -14.77 11.05
CA VAL A 10 13.02 -13.57 10.32
C VAL A 10 13.64 -13.53 8.92
N LEU A 11 14.95 -13.77 8.81
CA LEU A 11 15.66 -13.79 7.52
C LEU A 11 15.13 -14.89 6.59
N LEU A 12 14.93 -16.10 7.10
CA LEU A 12 14.37 -17.21 6.32
C LEU A 12 12.95 -16.91 5.86
N THR A 13 12.12 -16.32 6.72
CA THR A 13 10.75 -15.93 6.37
C THR A 13 10.75 -14.85 5.29
N ALA A 14 11.60 -13.82 5.44
CA ALA A 14 11.72 -12.74 4.47
C ALA A 14 12.19 -13.28 3.12
N ALA A 15 13.23 -14.12 3.12
CA ALA A 15 13.74 -14.77 1.91
C ALA A 15 12.67 -15.63 1.23
N GLY A 16 11.91 -16.41 1.99
CA GLY A 16 10.80 -17.21 1.46
C GLY A 16 9.71 -16.35 0.80
N VAL A 17 9.34 -15.22 1.41
CA VAL A 17 8.39 -14.26 0.82
C VAL A 17 8.93 -13.65 -0.48
N MET A 18 10.21 -13.24 -0.50
CA MET A 18 10.85 -12.70 -1.70
C MET A 18 10.87 -13.73 -2.83
N LEU A 19 11.30 -14.96 -2.54
CA LEU A 19 11.37 -16.05 -3.50
C LEU A 19 9.99 -16.37 -4.07
N ALA A 20 8.95 -16.39 -3.23
CA ALA A 20 7.58 -16.58 -3.71
C ALA A 20 7.13 -15.47 -4.67
N GLY A 21 7.52 -14.22 -4.42
CA GLY A 21 7.26 -13.09 -5.30
C GLY A 21 7.99 -13.17 -6.65
N LEU A 22 9.24 -13.64 -6.63
CA LEU A 22 10.08 -13.74 -7.84
C LEU A 22 9.79 -14.98 -8.69
N ILE A 23 9.51 -16.12 -8.07
CA ILE A 23 9.36 -17.42 -8.76
C ILE A 23 7.90 -17.67 -9.14
N ALA A 24 6.95 -17.20 -8.33
CA ALA A 24 5.52 -17.43 -8.55
C ALA A 24 4.71 -16.11 -8.58
N PRO A 25 5.08 -15.14 -9.43
CA PRO A 25 4.34 -13.88 -9.54
C PRO A 25 2.88 -14.14 -9.94
N LYS A 26 1.99 -13.25 -9.51
CA LYS A 26 0.58 -13.17 -9.89
C LYS A 26 0.41 -11.93 -10.76
N HIS A 27 -0.12 -12.13 -11.96
CA HIS A 27 -0.31 -11.04 -12.90
C HIS A 27 -1.66 -10.35 -12.67
N ASN A 28 -1.61 -9.10 -12.21
CA ASN A 28 -2.78 -8.27 -11.95
C ASN A 28 -2.83 -7.09 -12.93
N TRP A 29 -4.03 -6.53 -13.12
CA TRP A 29 -4.26 -5.42 -14.06
C TRP A 29 -3.37 -4.20 -13.80
N ASP A 30 -3.09 -3.86 -12.54
CA ASP A 30 -2.26 -2.71 -12.20
C ASP A 30 -0.84 -2.81 -12.80
N MET A 31 -0.36 -4.02 -13.08
CA MET A 31 0.90 -4.25 -13.77
C MET A 31 0.95 -3.49 -15.10
N VAL A 32 -0.10 -3.59 -15.92
CA VAL A 32 -0.17 -2.92 -17.23
C VAL A 32 -0.05 -1.42 -17.07
N ALA A 33 -0.79 -0.85 -16.11
CA ALA A 33 -0.81 0.59 -15.90
C ALA A 33 0.50 1.13 -15.30
N TYR A 34 1.17 0.39 -14.40
CA TYR A 34 2.48 0.79 -13.88
C TYR A 34 3.60 0.66 -14.91
N VAL A 35 3.55 -0.38 -15.77
CA VAL A 35 4.48 -0.50 -16.92
C VAL A 35 4.28 0.65 -17.89
N ALA A 36 3.03 0.97 -18.23
CA ALA A 36 2.71 2.13 -19.06
C ALA A 36 3.20 3.45 -18.42
N ALA A 37 2.98 3.64 -17.12
CA ALA A 37 3.47 4.84 -16.41
C ALA A 37 5.01 4.94 -16.42
N ALA A 38 5.73 3.82 -16.34
CA ALA A 38 7.18 3.80 -16.44
C ALA A 38 7.68 4.18 -17.85
N TYR A 39 7.08 3.63 -18.91
CA TYR A 39 7.39 4.02 -20.28
C TYR A 39 6.99 5.47 -20.60
N ALA A 40 5.84 5.93 -20.12
CA ALA A 40 5.42 7.32 -20.28
C ALA A 40 6.42 8.30 -19.64
N ALA A 41 6.95 7.95 -18.46
CA ALA A 41 7.99 8.73 -17.80
C ALA A 41 9.34 8.73 -18.52
N ASP A 42 9.56 7.81 -19.47
CA ASP A 42 10.70 7.80 -20.39
C ASP A 42 10.41 8.53 -21.73
N GLY A 43 9.23 9.14 -21.87
CA GLY A 43 8.87 9.94 -23.04
C GLY A 43 8.08 9.21 -24.11
N HIS A 44 7.65 7.97 -23.86
CA HIS A 44 6.77 7.25 -24.79
C HIS A 44 5.32 7.79 -24.69
N ALA A 45 4.66 7.95 -25.84
CA ALA A 45 3.27 8.42 -25.92
C ALA A 45 2.51 7.75 -27.09
N GLY A 46 1.19 7.87 -27.08
CA GLY A 46 0.28 7.44 -28.12
C GLY A 46 0.49 5.97 -28.53
N PRO A 47 0.47 5.66 -29.84
CA PRO A 47 0.67 4.30 -30.34
C PRO A 47 1.99 3.65 -29.89
N ASP A 48 3.05 4.43 -29.69
CA ASP A 48 4.33 3.90 -29.23
C ASP A 48 4.28 3.45 -27.77
N LEU A 49 3.62 4.22 -26.90
CA LEU A 49 3.38 3.83 -25.51
C LEU A 49 2.58 2.52 -25.43
N LEU A 50 1.49 2.43 -26.20
CA LEU A 50 0.66 1.22 -26.26
C LEU A 50 1.50 0.00 -26.69
N ARG A 51 2.23 0.15 -27.80
CA ARG A 51 3.08 -0.91 -28.34
C ARG A 51 4.14 -1.36 -27.33
N ARG A 52 4.89 -0.43 -26.75
CA ARG A 52 5.97 -0.73 -25.78
C ARG A 52 5.42 -1.44 -24.54
N THR A 53 4.31 -0.92 -23.99
CA THR A 53 3.66 -1.48 -22.80
C THR A 53 3.24 -2.93 -23.04
N TYR A 54 2.48 -3.20 -24.10
CA TYR A 54 1.94 -4.54 -24.34
C TYR A 54 2.97 -5.52 -24.91
N GLN A 55 4.03 -5.04 -25.59
CA GLN A 55 5.18 -5.88 -25.94
C GLN A 55 5.94 -6.35 -24.69
N ASP A 56 6.23 -5.46 -23.74
CA ASP A 56 6.92 -5.83 -22.50
C ASP A 56 6.05 -6.73 -21.63
N VAL A 57 4.76 -6.41 -21.47
CA VAL A 57 3.83 -7.26 -20.72
C VAL A 57 3.70 -8.64 -21.38
N GLY A 58 3.47 -8.70 -22.69
CA GLY A 58 3.31 -9.96 -23.42
C GLY A 58 4.58 -10.81 -23.48
N GLY A 59 5.77 -10.18 -23.43
CA GLY A 59 7.05 -10.90 -23.34
C GLY A 59 7.37 -11.44 -21.95
N ALA A 60 6.63 -11.03 -20.92
CA ALA A 60 6.92 -11.36 -19.52
C ALA A 60 5.89 -12.29 -18.86
N VAL A 61 4.77 -12.58 -19.53
CA VAL A 61 3.70 -13.45 -19.00
C VAL A 61 3.34 -14.54 -20.01
N ASP A 62 2.72 -15.62 -19.54
CA ASP A 62 2.18 -16.66 -20.41
C ASP A 62 0.91 -16.20 -21.16
N THR A 63 0.52 -16.95 -22.19
CA THR A 63 -0.60 -16.60 -23.07
C THR A 63 -1.94 -16.49 -22.33
N ASP A 64 -2.20 -17.34 -21.34
CA ASP A 64 -3.46 -17.30 -20.59
C ASP A 64 -3.51 -16.06 -19.69
N SER A 65 -2.41 -15.77 -18.98
CA SER A 65 -2.26 -14.55 -18.19
C SER A 65 -2.38 -13.30 -19.08
N TYR A 66 -1.78 -13.29 -20.26
CA TYR A 66 -1.89 -12.18 -21.20
C TYR A 66 -3.34 -11.97 -21.67
N ARG A 67 -4.05 -13.06 -21.98
CA ARG A 67 -5.48 -13.01 -22.33
C ARG A 67 -6.28 -12.43 -21.17
N ASP A 68 -6.07 -12.87 -19.94
CA ASP A 68 -6.82 -12.37 -18.79
C ASP A 68 -6.54 -10.89 -18.49
N LEU A 69 -5.33 -10.42 -18.76
CA LEU A 69 -4.95 -9.01 -18.65
C LEU A 69 -5.57 -8.15 -19.76
N THR A 70 -5.97 -8.73 -20.88
CA THR A 70 -6.49 -8.00 -22.05
C THR A 70 -7.97 -8.31 -22.36
N ALA A 71 -8.59 -9.19 -21.59
CA ALA A 71 -9.97 -9.62 -21.78
C ALA A 71 -11.01 -8.72 -21.08
N GLY A 72 -12.24 -8.77 -21.59
CA GLY A 72 -13.38 -8.00 -21.11
C GLY A 72 -13.48 -6.60 -21.75
N PRO A 73 -14.67 -5.97 -21.73
CA PRO A 73 -14.91 -4.72 -22.46
C PRO A 73 -13.94 -3.59 -22.10
N TYR A 74 -13.63 -3.47 -20.80
CA TYR A 74 -12.73 -2.44 -20.29
C TYR A 74 -11.28 -2.65 -20.75
N ARG A 75 -10.68 -3.79 -20.39
CA ARG A 75 -9.25 -4.04 -20.64
C ARG A 75 -8.94 -4.26 -22.12
N ALA A 76 -9.86 -4.85 -22.89
CA ALA A 76 -9.69 -5.03 -24.32
C ALA A 76 -9.65 -3.69 -25.06
N THR A 77 -10.44 -2.71 -24.62
CA THR A 77 -10.39 -1.35 -25.18
C THR A 77 -9.07 -0.67 -24.86
N VAL A 78 -8.64 -0.71 -23.59
CA VAL A 78 -7.34 -0.15 -23.16
C VAL A 78 -6.17 -0.81 -23.89
N ALA A 79 -6.26 -2.10 -24.22
CA ALA A 79 -5.23 -2.82 -24.95
C ALA A 79 -5.15 -2.52 -26.46
N ARG A 80 -6.14 -1.82 -27.01
CA ARG A 80 -6.26 -1.56 -28.46
C ARG A 80 -6.26 -0.09 -28.81
N ASP A 81 -6.71 0.77 -27.91
CA ASP A 81 -6.76 2.22 -28.12
C ASP A 81 -5.67 2.92 -27.30
N PRO A 82 -4.69 3.56 -27.95
CA PRO A 82 -3.67 4.36 -27.27
C PRO A 82 -4.24 5.44 -26.34
N VAL A 83 -5.33 6.09 -26.73
CA VAL A 83 -5.97 7.15 -25.93
C VAL A 83 -6.57 6.58 -24.65
N ALA A 84 -7.17 5.38 -24.73
CA ALA A 84 -7.71 4.70 -23.56
C ALA A 84 -6.60 4.36 -22.55
N LEU A 85 -5.44 3.88 -23.01
CA LEU A 85 -4.28 3.61 -22.15
C LEU A 85 -3.72 4.89 -21.52
N GLU A 86 -3.53 5.95 -22.29
CA GLU A 86 -3.03 7.23 -21.78
C GLU A 86 -3.93 7.82 -20.69
N GLN A 87 -5.25 7.69 -20.85
CA GLN A 87 -6.19 8.14 -19.83
C GLN A 87 -6.12 7.31 -18.53
N GLN A 88 -5.52 6.12 -18.52
CA GLN A 88 -5.27 5.42 -17.25
C GLN A 88 -4.12 6.03 -16.46
N LEU A 89 -3.13 6.65 -17.14
CA LEU A 89 -1.89 7.09 -16.52
C LEU A 89 -2.09 8.01 -15.30
N PRO A 90 -2.98 9.03 -15.32
CA PRO A 90 -3.17 9.92 -14.17
C PRO A 90 -3.51 9.23 -12.85
N PHE A 91 -4.12 8.04 -12.90
CA PHE A 91 -4.37 7.26 -11.69
C PHE A 91 -3.12 6.63 -11.12
N TYR A 92 -2.10 6.34 -11.93
CA TYR A 92 -0.92 5.55 -11.55
C TYR A 92 0.35 6.39 -11.40
N THR A 93 0.51 7.47 -12.18
CA THR A 93 1.70 8.34 -12.20
C THR A 93 1.99 9.06 -10.88
N ILE A 94 0.98 9.22 -10.01
CA ILE A 94 1.15 9.86 -8.70
C ILE A 94 2.08 9.08 -7.75
N ARG A 95 2.28 7.77 -7.96
CA ARG A 95 3.21 6.95 -7.13
C ARG A 95 4.64 7.08 -7.63
N VAL A 96 5.17 8.31 -7.55
CA VAL A 96 6.44 8.70 -8.16
C VAL A 96 7.61 7.88 -7.65
N VAL A 97 7.66 7.56 -6.35
CA VAL A 97 8.76 6.78 -5.77
C VAL A 97 8.73 5.34 -6.29
N TYR A 98 7.54 4.75 -6.41
CA TYR A 98 7.37 3.41 -6.95
C TYR A 98 7.78 3.36 -8.42
N ILE A 99 7.28 4.27 -9.24
CA ILE A 99 7.60 4.33 -10.67
C ILE A 99 9.10 4.59 -10.88
N ALA A 100 9.72 5.46 -10.08
CA ALA A 100 11.16 5.68 -10.14
C ALA A 100 11.95 4.41 -9.83
N ALA A 101 11.57 3.65 -8.80
CA ALA A 101 12.20 2.37 -8.48
C ALA A 101 12.06 1.36 -9.62
N VAL A 102 10.86 1.22 -10.21
CA VAL A 102 10.61 0.35 -11.37
C VAL A 102 11.47 0.78 -12.56
N ARG A 103 11.61 2.08 -12.83
CA ARG A 103 12.44 2.58 -13.93
C ARG A 103 13.92 2.28 -13.74
N VAL A 104 14.45 2.53 -12.55
CA VAL A 104 15.85 2.25 -12.23
C VAL A 104 16.17 0.77 -12.44
N VAL A 105 15.33 -0.12 -11.92
CA VAL A 105 15.52 -1.57 -12.08
C VAL A 105 15.28 -2.00 -13.53
N GLY A 106 14.25 -1.46 -14.18
CA GLY A 106 13.87 -1.84 -15.54
C GLY A 106 14.88 -1.45 -16.61
N ARG A 107 15.60 -0.35 -16.42
CA ARG A 107 16.73 0.01 -17.29
C ARG A 107 17.87 -1.00 -17.19
N ALA A 108 18.07 -1.62 -16.03
CA ALA A 108 19.07 -2.66 -15.83
C ALA A 108 18.60 -4.04 -16.34
N THR A 109 17.31 -4.36 -16.23
CA THR A 109 16.75 -5.67 -16.62
C THR A 109 16.18 -5.72 -18.05
N GLY A 110 16.05 -4.57 -18.70
CA GLY A 110 15.43 -4.41 -20.02
C GLY A 110 13.91 -4.63 -20.05
N SER A 111 13.24 -4.71 -18.90
CA SER A 111 11.80 -4.96 -18.81
C SER A 111 11.20 -4.29 -17.57
N TYR A 112 10.24 -3.39 -17.77
CA TYR A 112 9.48 -2.77 -16.69
C TYR A 112 8.52 -3.75 -16.03
N THR A 113 8.01 -4.73 -16.78
CA THR A 113 7.18 -5.79 -16.20
C THR A 113 7.95 -6.61 -15.16
N ARG A 114 9.14 -7.12 -15.51
CA ARG A 114 9.98 -7.89 -14.58
C ARG A 114 10.48 -7.03 -13.42
N ALA A 115 10.82 -5.76 -13.70
CA ALA A 115 11.23 -4.82 -12.66
C ALA A 115 10.12 -4.55 -11.64
N ALA A 116 8.87 -4.41 -12.08
CA ALA A 116 7.74 -4.13 -11.18
C ALA A 116 7.47 -5.29 -10.20
N HIS A 117 7.58 -6.54 -10.66
CA HIS A 117 7.55 -7.72 -9.78
C HIS A 117 8.74 -7.73 -8.81
N GLY A 118 9.96 -7.50 -9.32
CA GLY A 118 11.17 -7.47 -8.50
C GLY A 118 11.12 -6.41 -7.40
N VAL A 119 10.74 -5.17 -7.73
CA VAL A 119 10.57 -4.08 -6.77
C VAL A 119 9.58 -4.47 -5.69
N THR A 120 8.42 -5.01 -6.09
CA THR A 120 7.39 -5.42 -5.13
C THR A 120 7.88 -6.53 -4.20
N ALA A 121 8.55 -7.55 -4.73
CA ALA A 121 9.11 -8.65 -3.94
C ALA A 121 10.19 -8.17 -2.95
N VAL A 122 11.05 -7.25 -3.37
CA VAL A 122 12.09 -6.65 -2.51
C VAL A 122 11.46 -5.83 -1.38
N PHE A 123 10.45 -5.01 -1.66
CA PHE A 123 9.79 -4.25 -0.60
C PHE A 123 8.97 -5.14 0.34
N ALA A 124 8.40 -6.24 -0.14
CA ALA A 124 7.78 -7.24 0.72
C ALA A 124 8.81 -7.93 1.63
N PHE A 125 10.00 -8.27 1.11
CA PHE A 125 11.12 -8.77 1.92
C PHE A 125 11.49 -7.78 3.04
N LEU A 126 11.68 -6.50 2.69
CA LEU A 126 12.01 -5.45 3.65
C LEU A 126 10.88 -5.24 4.68
N ALA A 127 9.62 -5.35 4.26
CA ALA A 127 8.47 -5.30 5.18
C ALA A 127 8.53 -6.44 6.20
N VAL A 128 8.86 -7.67 5.79
CA VAL A 128 9.02 -8.81 6.73
C VAL A 128 10.15 -8.57 7.73
N LEU A 129 11.28 -7.99 7.30
CA LEU A 129 12.35 -7.61 8.23
C LEU A 129 11.85 -6.57 9.25
N ALA A 130 11.11 -5.57 8.81
CA ALA A 130 10.51 -4.55 9.68
C ALA A 130 9.50 -5.16 10.65
N MET A 131 8.64 -6.08 10.18
CA MET A 131 7.71 -6.85 11.02
C MET A 131 8.47 -7.61 12.12
N GLY A 132 9.52 -8.35 11.77
CA GLY A 132 10.35 -9.06 12.73
C GLY A 132 10.95 -8.14 13.78
N ALA A 133 11.49 -6.98 13.36
CA ALA A 133 12.02 -5.97 14.27
C ALA A 133 10.94 -5.40 15.22
N ILE A 134 9.72 -5.17 14.74
CA ILE A 134 8.59 -4.72 15.55
C ILE A 134 8.19 -5.78 16.58
N LEU A 135 8.06 -7.05 16.17
CA LEU A 135 7.72 -8.14 17.09
C LEU A 135 8.74 -8.26 18.22
N MET A 136 10.03 -8.24 17.88
CA MET A 136 11.12 -8.32 18.87
C MET A 136 11.08 -7.13 19.84
N ARG A 137 10.87 -5.90 19.36
CA ARG A 137 10.72 -4.72 20.23
C ARG A 137 9.46 -4.76 21.09
N ALA A 138 8.37 -5.31 20.55
CA ALA A 138 7.12 -5.49 21.27
C ALA A 138 7.17 -6.62 22.30
N GLY A 139 8.24 -7.42 22.33
CA GLY A 139 8.38 -8.61 23.17
C GLY A 139 7.56 -9.80 22.68
N VAL A 140 7.08 -9.80 21.43
CA VAL A 140 6.36 -10.91 20.79
C VAL A 140 7.38 -11.86 20.14
N PRO A 141 7.26 -13.20 20.29
CA PRO A 141 8.26 -14.12 19.75
C PRO A 141 8.29 -14.06 18.22
N ALA A 142 9.48 -14.04 17.62
CA ALA A 142 9.63 -14.06 16.16
C ALA A 142 9.08 -15.36 15.53
N LEU A 143 8.93 -16.43 16.32
CA LEU A 143 8.30 -17.70 15.91
C LEU A 143 6.91 -17.52 15.29
N VAL A 144 6.20 -16.45 15.64
CA VAL A 144 4.86 -16.18 15.10
C VAL A 144 4.92 -15.65 13.66
N LEU A 145 6.04 -15.06 13.23
CA LEU A 145 6.16 -14.36 11.95
C LEU A 145 5.88 -15.24 10.71
N PRO A 146 6.42 -16.47 10.57
CA PRO A 146 6.08 -17.36 9.45
C PRO A 146 4.57 -17.65 9.33
N PHE A 147 3.87 -17.68 10.46
CA PHE A 147 2.42 -17.92 10.50
C PHE A 147 1.60 -16.65 10.23
N LEU A 148 2.20 -15.46 10.30
CA LEU A 148 1.53 -14.19 10.04
C LEU A 148 1.63 -13.73 8.58
N VAL A 149 2.72 -14.04 7.87
CA VAL A 149 2.96 -13.46 6.53
C VAL A 149 1.87 -13.77 5.50
N SER A 150 1.23 -14.93 5.60
CA SER A 150 0.10 -15.29 4.73
C SER A 150 -1.21 -14.62 5.14
N PRO A 151 -1.74 -14.81 6.38
CA PRO A 151 -3.05 -14.25 6.76
C PRO A 151 -3.09 -12.72 6.80
N VAL A 152 -1.96 -12.07 7.09
CA VAL A 152 -1.84 -10.60 7.04
C VAL A 152 -1.83 -10.08 5.60
N GLY A 153 -1.50 -10.92 4.62
CA GLY A 153 -1.51 -10.57 3.19
C GLY A 153 -0.15 -10.20 2.59
N ILE A 154 0.95 -10.29 3.34
CA ILE A 154 2.30 -9.97 2.84
C ILE A 154 2.72 -10.90 1.70
N LEU A 155 2.43 -12.20 1.81
CA LEU A 155 2.72 -13.15 0.75
C LEU A 155 1.94 -12.84 -0.54
N TYR A 156 0.72 -12.32 -0.41
CA TYR A 156 -0.05 -11.83 -1.55
C TYR A 156 0.59 -10.58 -2.16
N LEU A 157 0.94 -9.59 -1.33
CA LEU A 157 1.61 -8.37 -1.78
C LEU A 157 2.90 -8.68 -2.54
N ALA A 158 3.73 -9.61 -2.05
CA ALA A 158 4.99 -9.96 -2.69
C ALA A 158 4.83 -10.48 -4.13
N ARG A 159 3.65 -11.01 -4.47
CA ARG A 159 3.39 -11.68 -5.74
C ARG A 159 2.67 -10.80 -6.76
N ILE A 160 2.04 -9.71 -6.36
CA ILE A 160 1.30 -8.83 -7.29
C ILE A 160 2.07 -7.54 -7.55
N VAL A 161 1.90 -6.94 -8.72
CA VAL A 161 2.50 -5.63 -9.00
C VAL A 161 1.68 -4.55 -8.31
N THR A 162 2.29 -3.92 -7.30
CA THR A 162 1.67 -2.83 -6.54
C THR A 162 2.69 -2.01 -5.74
N PRO A 163 2.47 -0.69 -5.55
CA PRO A 163 3.22 0.12 -4.58
C PRO A 163 2.92 -0.24 -3.11
N ASP A 164 1.91 -1.07 -2.84
CA ASP A 164 1.47 -1.37 -1.46
C ASP A 164 2.54 -2.08 -0.63
N SER A 165 3.40 -2.88 -1.24
CA SER A 165 4.55 -3.49 -0.56
C SER A 165 5.53 -2.43 -0.04
N MET A 166 5.80 -1.40 -0.86
CA MET A 166 6.64 -0.26 -0.51
C MET A 166 5.98 0.61 0.58
N ALA A 167 4.68 0.87 0.47
CA ALA A 167 3.91 1.60 1.47
C ALA A 167 3.84 0.85 2.81
N CYS A 168 3.64 -0.47 2.76
CA CYS A 168 3.68 -1.36 3.91
C CYS A 168 5.05 -1.27 4.60
N PHE A 169 6.15 -1.46 3.87
CA PHE A 169 7.49 -1.30 4.43
C PHE A 169 7.71 0.08 5.06
N ALA A 170 7.38 1.16 4.35
CA ALA A 170 7.61 2.52 4.83
C ALA A 170 6.78 2.86 6.08
N SER A 171 5.53 2.40 6.16
CA SER A 171 4.69 2.60 7.37
C SER A 171 5.19 1.79 8.57
N LEU A 172 5.66 0.56 8.36
CA LEU A 172 6.31 -0.24 9.40
C LEU A 172 7.63 0.40 9.86
N LEU A 173 8.41 0.94 8.92
CA LEU A 173 9.64 1.68 9.25
C LEU A 173 9.34 2.95 10.05
N LEU A 174 8.26 3.67 9.73
CA LEU A 174 7.79 4.80 10.52
C LEU A 174 7.43 4.36 11.94
N VAL A 175 6.68 3.26 12.10
CA VAL A 175 6.37 2.71 13.44
C VAL A 175 7.64 2.34 14.21
N LEU A 176 8.63 1.74 13.54
CA LEU A 176 9.94 1.47 14.13
C LEU A 176 10.66 2.75 14.58
N ALA A 177 10.60 3.81 13.79
CA ALA A 177 11.16 5.11 14.14
C ALA A 177 10.40 5.76 15.31
N LEU A 178 9.08 5.55 15.41
CA LEU A 178 8.25 6.09 16.48
C LEU A 178 8.50 5.44 17.86
N PHE A 179 9.07 4.24 17.92
CA PHE A 179 9.52 3.66 19.20
C PHE A 179 10.63 4.47 19.87
N ARG A 180 11.48 5.14 19.08
CA ARG A 180 12.52 6.07 19.56
C ARG A 180 12.62 7.25 18.59
N PRO A 181 11.73 8.25 18.73
CA PRO A 181 11.61 9.31 17.74
C PRO A 181 12.89 10.11 17.58
N GLY A 182 13.30 10.26 16.33
CA GLY A 182 14.37 11.14 15.88
C GLY A 182 14.01 11.74 14.52
N TRP A 183 14.97 12.36 13.85
CA TRP A 183 14.75 12.97 12.52
C TRP A 183 14.17 12.00 11.48
N ALA A 184 14.50 10.71 11.57
CA ALA A 184 13.94 9.69 10.69
C ALA A 184 12.41 9.59 10.75
N ALA A 185 11.79 9.74 11.93
CA ALA A 185 10.33 9.68 12.05
C ALA A 185 9.66 10.84 11.31
N TYR A 186 10.17 12.06 11.50
CA TYR A 186 9.67 13.25 10.80
C TYR A 186 9.90 13.16 9.29
N ALA A 187 11.05 12.66 8.84
CA ALA A 187 11.33 12.46 7.42
C ALA A 187 10.38 11.44 6.77
N LEU A 188 10.09 10.34 7.47
CA LEU A 188 9.16 9.31 6.99
C LEU A 188 7.71 9.82 6.92
N VAL A 189 7.28 10.68 7.85
CA VAL A 189 5.98 11.38 7.76
C VAL A 189 5.88 12.20 6.46
N VAL A 190 6.96 12.87 6.06
CA VAL A 190 6.99 13.66 4.81
C VAL A 190 7.03 12.77 3.57
N LEU A 191 7.75 11.64 3.63
CA LEU A 191 7.99 10.77 2.48
C LEU A 191 6.78 9.89 2.12
N LEU A 192 5.99 9.46 3.09
CA LEU A 192 4.92 8.49 2.90
C LEU A 192 3.91 8.86 1.79
N PRO A 193 3.40 10.11 1.70
CA PRO A 193 2.50 10.52 0.61
C PRO A 193 3.11 10.39 -0.79
N ALA A 194 4.44 10.46 -0.92
CA ALA A 194 5.14 10.29 -2.20
C ALA A 194 5.24 8.83 -2.65
N ILE A 195 5.21 7.90 -1.69
CA ILE A 195 5.13 6.46 -1.95
C ILE A 195 3.69 6.11 -2.32
N ARG A 196 2.74 6.55 -1.49
CA ARG A 196 1.32 6.30 -1.67
C ARG A 196 0.50 7.46 -1.10
N SER A 197 -0.30 8.10 -1.94
CA SER A 197 -0.95 9.38 -1.61
C SER A 197 -1.96 9.29 -0.45
N ASP A 198 -2.65 8.17 -0.30
CA ASP A 198 -3.57 7.89 0.82
C ASP A 198 -2.85 7.67 2.16
N TYR A 199 -1.54 7.41 2.15
CA TYR A 199 -0.73 7.34 3.38
C TYR A 199 -0.44 8.74 3.97
N LEU A 200 -0.96 9.80 3.36
CA LEU A 200 -1.11 11.10 4.04
C LEU A 200 -1.94 10.97 5.32
N ILE A 201 -2.93 10.07 5.35
CA ILE A 201 -3.73 9.77 6.55
C ILE A 201 -2.82 9.21 7.65
N PHE A 202 -2.01 8.19 7.33
CA PHE A 202 -1.08 7.59 8.28
C PHE A 202 -0.04 8.60 8.77
N SER A 203 0.44 9.45 7.87
CA SER A 203 1.38 10.55 8.16
C SER A 203 0.77 11.57 9.13
N GLY A 204 -0.48 11.96 8.93
CA GLY A 204 -1.23 12.86 9.81
C GLY A 204 -1.41 12.28 11.21
N LEU A 205 -1.81 11.01 11.31
CA LEU A 205 -1.96 10.33 12.60
C LEU A 205 -0.62 10.19 13.34
N ALA A 206 0.44 9.79 12.64
CA ALA A 206 1.79 9.71 13.20
C ALA A 206 2.34 11.07 13.64
N ALA A 207 2.13 12.12 12.84
CA ALA A 207 2.49 13.49 13.21
C ALA A 207 1.70 13.97 14.42
N GLY A 208 0.42 13.62 14.54
CA GLY A 208 -0.39 13.89 15.73
C GLY A 208 0.20 13.24 16.98
N LEU A 209 0.64 11.98 16.89
CA LEU A 209 1.33 11.31 18.01
C LEU A 209 2.65 12.00 18.37
N LEU A 210 3.45 12.40 17.39
CA LEU A 210 4.69 13.15 17.59
C LEU A 210 4.43 14.52 18.24
N PHE A 211 3.38 15.22 17.81
CA PHE A 211 2.98 16.50 18.37
C PHE A 211 2.57 16.38 19.84
N LEU A 212 1.80 15.34 20.18
CA LEU A 212 1.31 15.14 21.54
C LEU A 212 2.39 14.69 22.51
N ARG A 213 3.40 13.95 22.05
CA ARG A 213 4.37 13.25 22.92
C ARG A 213 5.81 13.75 22.81
N HIS A 214 6.14 14.50 21.76
CA HIS A 214 7.51 14.90 21.43
C HIS A 214 7.56 16.37 20.99
N ASP A 215 8.26 16.67 19.89
CA ASP A 215 8.51 18.04 19.43
C ASP A 215 7.35 18.51 18.55
N ARG A 216 6.52 19.41 19.12
CA ARG A 216 5.36 20.01 18.45
C ARG A 216 5.74 20.73 17.16
N THR A 217 6.81 21.52 17.19
CA THR A 217 7.22 22.33 16.04
C THR A 217 7.64 21.41 14.89
N ARG A 218 8.49 20.41 15.17
CA ARG A 218 8.92 19.46 14.14
C ARG A 218 7.76 18.64 13.60
N ALA A 219 6.84 18.21 14.45
CA ALA A 219 5.66 17.47 14.03
C ALA A 219 4.76 18.29 13.10
N THR A 220 4.50 19.55 13.45
CA THR A 220 3.72 20.47 12.62
C THR A 220 4.41 20.74 11.28
N VAL A 221 5.72 21.02 11.28
CA VAL A 221 6.49 21.25 10.05
C VAL A 221 6.48 20.00 9.16
N ALA A 222 6.66 18.80 9.73
CA ALA A 222 6.61 17.55 8.98
C ALA A 222 5.23 17.30 8.37
N LEU A 223 4.14 17.58 9.10
CA LEU A 223 2.78 17.44 8.57
C LEU A 223 2.50 18.42 7.42
N LEU A 224 2.90 19.68 7.58
CA LEU A 224 2.75 20.68 6.52
C LEU A 224 3.56 20.29 5.28
N ALA A 225 4.80 19.85 5.47
CA ALA A 225 5.64 19.35 4.38
C ALA A 225 5.03 18.12 3.70
N ALA A 226 4.45 17.17 4.43
CA ALA A 226 3.73 16.04 3.87
C ALA A 226 2.53 16.48 3.00
N GLY A 227 1.77 17.49 3.47
CA GLY A 227 0.68 18.10 2.70
C GLY A 227 1.17 18.79 1.42
N VAL A 228 2.29 19.53 1.49
CA VAL A 228 2.92 20.15 0.31
C VAL A 228 3.37 19.09 -0.69
N VAL A 229 4.01 18.01 -0.23
CA VAL A 229 4.41 16.88 -1.09
C VAL A 229 3.19 16.26 -1.77
N TYR A 230 2.12 15.98 -1.04
CA TYR A 230 0.87 15.45 -1.61
C TYR A 230 0.31 16.36 -2.72
N LEU A 231 0.19 17.67 -2.45
CA LEU A 231 -0.35 18.63 -3.41
C LEU A 231 0.57 18.83 -4.63
N ALA A 232 1.89 18.89 -4.41
CA ALA A 232 2.87 19.05 -5.46
C ALA A 232 2.86 17.85 -6.41
N LEU A 233 2.82 16.63 -5.86
CA LEU A 233 2.74 15.41 -6.66
C LEU A 233 1.42 15.28 -7.41
N GLY A 234 0.30 15.61 -6.77
CA GLY A 234 -1.01 15.59 -7.43
C GLY A 234 -1.06 16.51 -8.65
N ARG A 235 -0.47 17.72 -8.54
CA ARG A 235 -0.35 18.64 -9.68
C ARG A 235 0.64 18.14 -10.74
N ALA A 236 1.82 17.70 -10.32
CA ALA A 236 2.87 17.27 -11.25
C ALA A 236 2.50 16.02 -12.05
N SER A 237 1.68 15.11 -11.48
CA SER A 237 1.28 13.87 -12.12
C SER A 237 0.01 13.99 -12.97
N GLY A 238 -0.62 15.17 -13.03
CA GLY A 238 -1.89 15.38 -13.72
C GLY A 238 -3.04 14.55 -13.16
N ASN A 239 -3.02 14.22 -11.85
CA ASN A 239 -3.98 13.31 -11.24
C ASN A 239 -5.43 13.83 -11.40
N TYR A 240 -6.36 12.96 -11.77
CA TYR A 240 -7.79 13.29 -11.91
C TYR A 240 -8.48 13.74 -10.61
N GLY A 241 -7.82 13.56 -9.47
CA GLY A 241 -8.34 13.93 -8.16
C GLY A 241 -9.20 12.84 -7.53
N TYR A 242 -9.56 13.10 -6.28
CA TYR A 242 -10.22 12.14 -5.41
C TYR A 242 -11.59 11.68 -5.93
N LEU A 243 -12.45 12.61 -6.38
CA LEU A 243 -13.81 12.26 -6.82
C LEU A 243 -13.83 11.35 -8.04
N ASN A 244 -12.94 11.59 -9.02
CA ASN A 244 -12.81 10.73 -10.19
C ASN A 244 -12.33 9.33 -9.82
N LEU A 245 -11.31 9.23 -8.94
CA LEU A 245 -10.84 7.94 -8.44
C LEU A 245 -11.94 7.18 -7.69
N LEU A 246 -12.72 7.88 -6.86
CA LEU A 246 -13.83 7.31 -6.11
C LEU A 246 -14.90 6.77 -7.05
N ASN A 247 -15.35 7.56 -8.03
CA ASN A 247 -16.38 7.14 -8.99
C ASN A 247 -15.90 5.98 -9.86
N PHE A 248 -14.65 6.04 -10.34
CA PHE A 248 -14.04 4.98 -11.14
C PHE A 248 -13.96 3.65 -10.37
N THR A 249 -13.74 3.72 -9.05
CA THR A 249 -13.64 2.53 -8.19
C THR A 249 -15.02 1.99 -7.79
N LEU A 250 -15.96 2.86 -7.42
CA LEU A 250 -17.24 2.45 -6.84
C LEU A 250 -18.33 2.17 -7.88
N PHE A 251 -18.35 2.90 -9.00
CA PHE A 251 -19.40 2.79 -10.02
C PHE A 251 -18.94 2.05 -11.28
N GLY A 252 -17.69 1.61 -11.31
CA GLY A 252 -17.15 0.74 -12.34
C GLY A 252 -16.09 1.40 -13.22
N GLN A 253 -15.18 0.56 -13.68
CA GLN A 253 -14.04 0.97 -14.50
C GLN A 253 -14.49 1.27 -15.93
N GLN A 254 -14.08 2.42 -16.45
CA GLN A 254 -14.38 2.86 -17.82
C GLN A 254 -13.08 3.02 -18.61
N PRO A 255 -13.03 2.63 -19.91
CA PRO A 255 -11.81 2.77 -20.71
C PRO A 255 -11.30 4.22 -20.83
N TYR A 256 -12.22 5.19 -20.77
CA TYR A 256 -11.94 6.62 -20.92
C TYR A 256 -12.30 7.41 -19.65
N PRO A 257 -11.52 7.27 -18.55
CA PRO A 257 -11.84 7.87 -17.27
C PRO A 257 -11.82 9.40 -17.27
N ALA A 258 -11.17 10.06 -18.25
CA ALA A 258 -11.21 11.52 -18.37
C ALA A 258 -12.62 12.06 -18.66
N ARG A 259 -13.50 11.20 -19.19
CA ARG A 259 -14.90 11.51 -19.54
C ARG A 259 -15.89 10.90 -18.57
N LEU A 260 -15.42 10.32 -17.45
CA LEU A 260 -16.27 9.68 -16.47
C LEU A 260 -17.20 10.74 -15.85
N PRO A 261 -18.53 10.62 -15.96
CA PRO A 261 -19.43 11.51 -15.26
C PRO A 261 -19.31 11.22 -13.76
N ILE A 262 -19.05 12.27 -12.97
CA ILE A 262 -19.05 12.17 -11.51
C ILE A 262 -20.52 12.07 -11.07
N SER A 263 -20.85 11.00 -10.36
CA SER A 263 -22.18 10.85 -9.76
C SER A 263 -22.44 12.01 -8.80
N THR A 264 -23.55 12.70 -9.01
CA THR A 264 -24.05 13.75 -8.12
C THR A 264 -25.09 13.21 -7.13
N ASP A 265 -25.46 11.93 -7.23
CA ASP A 265 -26.46 11.30 -6.38
C ASP A 265 -25.83 10.82 -5.05
N PRO A 266 -26.17 11.43 -3.90
CA PRO A 266 -25.66 10.99 -2.60
C PRO A 266 -26.06 9.55 -2.26
N PHE A 267 -27.23 9.09 -2.72
CA PHE A 267 -27.71 7.74 -2.44
C PHE A 267 -26.86 6.67 -3.11
N ALA A 268 -26.35 6.93 -4.32
CA ALA A 268 -25.40 6.04 -4.98
C ALA A 268 -24.12 5.83 -4.14
N TYR A 269 -23.60 6.89 -3.50
CA TYR A 269 -22.44 6.76 -2.60
C TYR A 269 -22.78 6.00 -1.33
N LEU A 270 -23.94 6.26 -0.72
CA LEU A 270 -24.40 5.51 0.47
C LEU A 270 -24.58 4.02 0.16
N ALA A 271 -25.16 3.68 -0.99
CA ALA A 271 -25.30 2.31 -1.45
C ALA A 271 -23.94 1.63 -1.64
N ALA A 272 -22.98 2.32 -2.28
CA ALA A 272 -21.62 1.80 -2.44
C ALA A 272 -20.93 1.57 -1.07
N ILE A 273 -21.05 2.52 -0.14
CA ILE A 273 -20.55 2.37 1.23
C ILE A 273 -21.18 1.16 1.92
N ALA A 274 -22.49 0.98 1.82
CA ALA A 274 -23.19 -0.15 2.42
C ALA A 274 -22.70 -1.49 1.85
N THR A 275 -22.54 -1.59 0.53
CA THR A 275 -22.02 -2.79 -0.14
C THR A 275 -20.60 -3.11 0.32
N HIS A 276 -19.69 -2.14 0.35
CA HIS A 276 -18.32 -2.37 0.80
C HIS A 276 -18.20 -2.60 2.30
N THR A 277 -19.10 -2.06 3.10
CA THR A 277 -19.21 -2.37 4.53
C THR A 277 -19.63 -3.81 4.75
N ASN A 278 -20.59 -4.33 3.97
CA ASN A 278 -20.98 -5.73 4.04
C ASN A 278 -19.81 -6.67 3.68
N TYR A 279 -19.00 -6.31 2.68
CA TYR A 279 -17.77 -7.06 2.38
C TYR A 279 -16.76 -7.03 3.52
N LEU A 280 -16.56 -5.86 4.14
CA LEU A 280 -15.67 -5.72 5.29
C LEU A 280 -16.15 -6.60 6.47
N VAL A 281 -17.43 -6.50 6.86
CA VAL A 281 -18.00 -7.24 8.00
C VAL A 281 -18.00 -8.75 7.77
N SER A 282 -18.16 -9.19 6.52
CA SER A 282 -18.10 -10.61 6.16
C SER A 282 -16.67 -11.18 6.19
N ASP A 283 -15.65 -10.33 6.29
CA ASP A 283 -14.26 -10.75 6.33
C ASP A 283 -13.80 -11.02 7.77
N GLY A 284 -13.11 -12.14 7.99
CA GLY A 284 -12.55 -12.47 9.31
C GLY A 284 -11.60 -11.42 9.87
N ILE A 285 -11.01 -10.56 9.03
CA ILE A 285 -10.15 -9.46 9.47
C ILE A 285 -10.94 -8.38 10.23
N PHE A 286 -12.24 -8.21 9.97
CA PHE A 286 -13.07 -7.26 10.72
C PHE A 286 -13.09 -7.58 12.21
N LEU A 287 -13.12 -8.88 12.58
CA LEU A 287 -13.05 -9.31 13.97
C LEU A 287 -11.76 -8.84 14.67
N LEU A 288 -10.63 -8.76 13.96
CA LEU A 288 -9.38 -8.24 14.53
C LEU A 288 -9.52 -6.78 14.97
N TYR A 289 -10.23 -5.95 14.18
CA TYR A 289 -10.47 -4.55 14.55
C TYR A 289 -11.50 -4.42 15.67
N VAL A 290 -12.53 -5.27 15.71
CA VAL A 290 -13.46 -5.31 16.84
C VAL A 290 -12.73 -5.62 18.14
N ILE A 291 -11.84 -6.62 18.11
CA ILE A 291 -10.97 -6.95 19.26
C ILE A 291 -10.06 -5.77 19.61
N ALA A 292 -9.42 -5.14 18.61
CA ALA A 292 -8.54 -4.01 18.82
C ALA A 292 -9.25 -2.83 19.51
N VAL A 293 -10.43 -2.45 19.02
CA VAL A 293 -11.26 -1.39 19.62
C VAL A 293 -11.67 -1.75 21.04
N THR A 294 -12.06 -3.01 21.28
CA THR A 294 -12.43 -3.50 22.61
C THR A 294 -11.26 -3.41 23.59
N LEU A 295 -10.06 -3.81 23.17
CA LEU A 295 -8.84 -3.69 23.97
C LEU A 295 -8.47 -2.22 24.22
N LEU A 296 -8.57 -1.35 23.21
CA LEU A 296 -8.32 0.09 23.35
C LEU A 296 -9.30 0.73 24.33
N TRP A 297 -10.57 0.34 24.30
CA TRP A 297 -11.57 0.80 25.26
C TRP A 297 -11.24 0.33 26.69
N ARG A 298 -10.94 -0.96 26.86
CA ARG A 298 -10.61 -1.56 28.16
C ARG A 298 -9.33 -0.98 28.75
N TRP A 299 -8.37 -0.61 27.90
CA TRP A 299 -7.04 -0.14 28.26
C TRP A 299 -6.80 1.31 27.88
N ARG A 300 -7.85 2.13 27.89
CA ARG A 300 -7.77 3.56 27.59
C ARG A 300 -6.71 4.28 28.45
N GLU A 301 -6.51 3.85 29.68
CA GLU A 301 -5.48 4.39 30.59
C GLU A 301 -4.06 4.02 30.15
N ALA A 302 -3.90 2.88 29.47
CA ALA A 302 -2.63 2.43 28.92
C ALA A 302 -2.32 3.03 27.54
N LEU A 303 -3.14 3.96 27.02
CA LEU A 303 -2.81 4.70 25.79
C LEU A 303 -1.49 5.47 25.93
N GLY A 304 -1.07 5.80 27.15
CA GLY A 304 0.26 6.35 27.42
C GLY A 304 1.42 5.41 27.06
N ASP A 305 1.23 4.08 27.06
CA ASP A 305 2.24 3.12 26.61
C ASP A 305 2.46 3.25 25.10
N PRO A 306 3.69 3.58 24.63
CA PRO A 306 4.02 3.64 23.21
C PRO A 306 3.60 2.39 22.43
N HIS A 307 3.62 1.20 23.04
CA HIS A 307 3.26 -0.02 22.34
C HIS A 307 1.75 -0.13 22.07
N VAL A 308 0.91 0.28 23.02
CA VAL A 308 -0.55 0.31 22.83
C VAL A 308 -0.90 1.35 21.77
N ALA A 309 -0.28 2.53 21.85
CA ALA A 309 -0.49 3.59 20.87
C ALA A 309 -0.06 3.19 19.46
N LEU A 310 1.13 2.60 19.29
CA LEU A 310 1.70 2.31 17.98
C LEU A 310 1.19 1.01 17.35
N LEU A 311 0.89 -0.02 18.17
CA LEU A 311 0.47 -1.33 17.66
C LEU A 311 -1.05 -1.49 17.60
N LEU A 312 -1.82 -0.76 18.40
CA LEU A 312 -3.29 -0.85 18.39
C LEU A 312 -3.93 0.46 17.92
N ALA A 313 -3.67 1.59 18.57
CA ALA A 313 -4.42 2.81 18.32
C ALA A 313 -4.16 3.39 16.92
N LEU A 314 -2.90 3.57 16.55
CA LEU A 314 -2.48 4.13 15.26
C LEU A 314 -3.01 3.32 14.05
N PRO A 315 -2.77 2.00 13.93
CA PRO A 315 -3.26 1.23 12.78
C PRO A 315 -4.78 1.11 12.76
N THR A 316 -5.44 1.05 13.92
CA THR A 316 -6.92 1.06 14.00
C THR A 316 -7.47 2.39 13.50
N ALA A 317 -6.94 3.52 13.98
CA ALA A 317 -7.36 4.84 13.53
C ALA A 317 -7.10 5.03 12.04
N PHE A 318 -5.96 4.57 11.52
CA PHE A 318 -5.68 4.63 10.09
C PHE A 318 -6.69 3.82 9.28
N ALA A 319 -6.99 2.57 9.66
CA ALA A 319 -7.96 1.74 8.95
C ALA A 319 -9.36 2.37 8.97
N THR A 320 -9.79 2.92 10.10
CA THR A 320 -11.09 3.60 10.23
C THR A 320 -11.17 4.84 9.35
N VAL A 321 -10.16 5.72 9.41
CA VAL A 321 -10.15 6.97 8.62
C VAL A 321 -9.99 6.66 7.13
N HIS A 322 -9.14 5.69 6.77
CA HIS A 322 -8.96 5.25 5.39
C HIS A 322 -10.27 4.72 4.80
N PHE A 323 -10.97 3.83 5.51
CA PHE A 323 -12.25 3.30 5.05
C PHE A 323 -13.34 4.38 4.98
N ALA A 324 -13.40 5.29 5.96
CA ALA A 324 -14.36 6.39 5.95
C ALA A 324 -14.14 7.36 4.77
N LEU A 325 -12.88 7.62 4.41
CA LEU A 325 -12.52 8.48 3.29
C LEU A 325 -12.49 7.75 1.94
N PHE A 326 -12.37 6.43 1.91
CA PHE A 326 -12.38 5.66 0.68
C PHE A 326 -12.98 4.29 0.98
N PRO A 327 -14.31 4.13 0.84
CA PRO A 327 -15.05 2.94 1.26
C PRO A 327 -14.89 1.82 0.25
N SER A 328 -13.65 1.42 -0.03
CA SER A 328 -13.28 0.29 -0.87
C SER A 328 -12.48 -0.67 -0.03
N TYR A 329 -13.07 -1.83 0.27
CA TYR A 329 -12.40 -2.87 1.01
C TYR A 329 -11.48 -3.67 0.08
N ASP A 330 -10.20 -3.28 0.03
CA ASP A 330 -9.13 -4.10 -0.52
C ASP A 330 -8.05 -4.31 0.54
N LYS A 331 -7.87 -5.58 0.93
CA LYS A 331 -6.95 -6.00 1.99
C LYS A 331 -5.53 -5.48 1.78
N ARG A 332 -5.11 -5.33 0.52
CA ARG A 332 -3.74 -4.92 0.18
C ARG A 332 -3.38 -3.53 0.71
N PHE A 333 -4.35 -2.64 0.92
CA PHE A 333 -4.10 -1.28 1.41
C PHE A 333 -3.78 -1.24 2.91
N LEU A 334 -4.21 -2.25 3.66
CA LEU A 334 -4.21 -2.27 5.13
C LEU A 334 -3.28 -3.34 5.73
N VAL A 335 -2.40 -3.94 4.92
CA VAL A 335 -1.52 -5.04 5.35
C VAL A 335 -0.63 -4.66 6.54
N SER A 336 -0.04 -3.45 6.54
CA SER A 336 0.73 -2.97 7.70
C SER A 336 -0.16 -2.81 8.94
N SER A 337 -1.38 -2.29 8.77
CA SER A 337 -2.33 -2.14 9.86
C SER A 337 -2.77 -3.47 10.46
N PHE A 338 -3.08 -4.46 9.61
CA PHE A 338 -3.44 -5.81 10.06
C PHE A 338 -2.30 -6.42 10.88
N PHE A 339 -1.06 -6.33 10.37
CA PHE A 339 0.10 -6.81 11.12
C PHE A 339 0.24 -6.14 12.48
N LEU A 340 0.18 -4.80 12.51
CA LEU A 340 0.40 -4.03 13.74
C LEU A 340 -0.68 -4.37 14.78
N VAL A 341 -1.95 -4.41 14.37
CA VAL A 341 -3.07 -4.79 15.24
C VAL A 341 -2.87 -6.20 15.79
N THR A 342 -2.53 -7.18 14.95
CA THR A 342 -2.25 -8.54 15.40
C THR A 342 -1.07 -8.59 16.38
N ALA A 343 0.02 -7.87 16.11
CA ALA A 343 1.15 -7.77 17.02
C ALA A 343 0.75 -7.13 18.37
N GLY A 344 -0.12 -6.12 18.34
CA GLY A 344 -0.69 -5.47 19.51
C GLY A 344 -1.53 -6.43 20.35
N ILE A 345 -2.40 -7.23 19.72
CA ILE A 345 -3.22 -8.26 20.38
C ILE A 345 -2.35 -9.38 20.97
N LEU A 346 -1.31 -9.82 20.26
CA LEU A 346 -0.41 -10.86 20.77
C LEU A 346 0.42 -10.38 21.97
N ARG A 347 0.84 -9.11 21.95
CA ARG A 347 1.48 -8.48 23.11
C ARG A 347 0.50 -8.35 24.27
N ALA A 348 -0.73 -7.95 23.97
CA ALA A 348 -1.81 -7.81 24.93
C ALA A 348 -2.05 -9.11 25.73
N ALA A 349 -2.08 -10.25 25.03
CA ALA A 349 -2.29 -11.57 25.63
C ALA A 349 -1.14 -12.05 26.56
N LYS A 350 0.00 -11.35 26.60
CA LYS A 350 1.11 -11.67 27.52
C LYS A 350 1.04 -10.96 28.88
N ARG A 351 0.15 -9.98 29.02
CA ARG A 351 -0.07 -9.26 30.28
C ARG A 351 -1.03 -10.02 31.17
#